data_AF-A0A6J0BKC4-F1
#
_entry.id   AF-A0A6J0BKC4-F1
#
_cell.length_a   1.000
_cell.length_b   1.000
_cell.length_c   1.000
_cell.angle_alpha   90.00
_cell.angle_beta   90.00
_cell.angle_gamma   90.00
#
_symmetry.space_group_name_H-M   'P 1'
#
loop_
_entity.id
_entity.type
_entity.pdbx_description
1 polymer ?
#
loop_
_entity_poly.entity_id
_entity_poly.type
_entity_poly.pdbx_seq_one_letter_code
_entity_poly.pdbx_strand_id
1 'polypeptide(L)'
;MSNYKQEFNKPIDSKREEFRKYLERAGVMDALTKVLVSLYEETEKPDDALEYVRKNLGGITDAVLETETLRKELEEARMTITSLKEKLVKYESDEGAE
;
A
#
# COMPACT_ATOMS: atom_id res chain seq x y z
N MET A 1 8.61 -43.16 -27.19
CA MET A 1 7.23 -42.69 -26.94
C MET A 1 7.19 -41.85 -25.68
N SER A 2 6.34 -40.82 -25.69
CA SER A 2 5.88 -39.97 -24.56
C SER A 2 6.70 -38.75 -24.15
N ASN A 3 6.62 -37.70 -24.98
CA ASN A 3 6.74 -36.29 -24.56
C ASN A 3 5.39 -35.56 -24.63
N TYR A 4 4.28 -36.24 -24.31
CA TYR A 4 2.93 -35.67 -24.43
C TYR A 4 2.33 -35.16 -23.11
N LYS A 5 3.08 -35.14 -22.01
CA LYS A 5 2.57 -34.67 -20.71
C LYS A 5 3.02 -33.26 -20.29
N GLN A 6 3.85 -32.58 -21.10
CA GLN A 6 4.51 -31.35 -20.65
C GLN A 6 3.88 -30.04 -21.17
N GLU A 7 2.92 -30.09 -22.09
CA GLU A 7 2.38 -28.86 -22.72
C GLU A 7 1.03 -28.37 -22.16
N PHE A 8 0.28 -29.21 -21.43
CA PHE A 8 -1.06 -28.84 -20.94
C PHE A 8 -1.09 -28.05 -19.62
N ASN A 9 0.04 -27.89 -18.92
CA ASN A 9 0.08 -27.20 -17.62
C ASN A 9 0.61 -25.74 -17.65
N LYS A 10 1.35 -25.36 -18.70
CA LYS A 10 1.96 -24.03 -18.82
C LYS A 10 0.98 -22.83 -18.75
N PRO A 11 -0.20 -22.85 -19.41
CA PRO A 11 -1.09 -21.69 -19.43
C PRO A 11 -1.76 -21.42 -18.07
N ILE A 12 -2.06 -22.49 -17.32
CA ILE A 12 -2.70 -22.40 -15.99
C ILE A 12 -1.69 -21.89 -14.98
N ASP A 13 -0.46 -22.40 -15.01
CA ASP A 13 0.62 -21.97 -14.13
C ASP A 13 0.99 -20.51 -14.41
N SER A 14 1.00 -20.09 -15.68
CA SER A 14 1.24 -18.68 -16.06
C SER A 14 0.17 -17.72 -15.51
N LYS A 15 -1.12 -18.06 -15.62
CA LYS A 15 -2.20 -17.21 -15.10
C LYS A 15 -2.20 -17.14 -13.57
N ARG A 16 -1.88 -18.25 -12.91
CA ARG A 16 -1.74 -18.29 -11.43
C ARG A 16 -0.58 -17.43 -10.95
N GLU A 17 0.55 -17.50 -11.64
CA GLU A 17 1.73 -16.70 -11.32
C GLU A 17 1.47 -15.19 -11.52
N GLU A 18 0.81 -14.82 -12.62
CA GLU A 18 0.41 -13.44 -12.86
C GLU A 18 -0.53 -12.92 -11.78
N PHE A 19 -1.52 -13.72 -11.37
CA PHE A 19 -2.43 -13.36 -10.29
C PHE A 19 -1.70 -13.22 -8.95
N ARG A 20 -0.76 -14.12 -8.65
CA ARG A 20 0.08 -14.02 -7.45
C ARG A 20 0.89 -12.72 -7.45
N LYS A 21 1.58 -12.40 -8.54
CA LYS A 21 2.34 -11.15 -8.69
C LYS A 21 1.45 -9.92 -8.55
N TYR A 22 0.23 -9.98 -9.06
CA TYR A 22 -0.75 -8.91 -8.86
C TYR A 22 -1.06 -8.70 -7.38
N LEU A 23 -1.36 -9.77 -6.63
CA LEU A 23 -1.65 -9.70 -5.20
C LEU A 23 -0.44 -9.18 -4.39
N GLU A 24 0.77 -9.59 -4.76
CA GLU A 24 2.01 -9.09 -4.15
C GLU A 24 2.21 -7.59 -4.45
N ARG A 25 2.09 -7.17 -5.71
CA ARG A 25 2.23 -5.75 -6.11
C ARG A 25 1.15 -4.86 -5.49
N ALA A 26 -0.08 -5.37 -5.36
CA ALA A 26 -1.19 -4.65 -4.75
C ALA A 26 -1.13 -4.65 -3.21
N GLY A 27 -0.14 -5.32 -2.59
CA GLY A 27 0.03 -5.35 -1.13
C GLY A 27 -0.94 -6.28 -0.39
N VAL A 28 -1.76 -7.06 -1.09
CA VAL A 28 -2.74 -7.98 -0.48
C VAL A 28 -2.03 -9.06 0.34
N MET A 29 -0.93 -9.60 -0.19
CA MET A 29 -0.14 -10.63 0.51
C MET A 29 0.47 -10.11 1.80
N ASP A 30 0.96 -8.87 1.81
CA ASP A 30 1.55 -8.24 2.99
C ASP A 30 0.47 -7.96 4.06
N ALA A 31 -0.69 -7.43 3.66
CA ALA A 31 -1.82 -7.21 4.56
C ALA A 31 -2.31 -8.52 5.22
N LEU A 32 -2.50 -9.58 4.43
CA LEU A 32 -2.87 -10.90 4.95
C LEU A 32 -1.82 -11.45 5.91
N THR A 33 -0.54 -11.33 5.56
CA THR A 33 0.57 -11.80 6.41
C THR A 33 0.56 -11.08 7.75
N LYS A 34 0.42 -9.75 7.77
CA LYS A 34 0.36 -8.95 9.00
C LYS A 34 -0.79 -9.36 9.92
N VAL A 35 -1.99 -9.56 9.38
CA VAL A 35 -3.16 -10.00 10.17
C VAL A 35 -2.94 -11.38 10.76
N LEU A 36 -2.39 -12.32 9.97
CA LEU A 36 -2.11 -13.67 10.46
C LEU A 36 -1.00 -13.71 11.50
N VAL A 37 0.03 -12.87 11.36
CA VAL A 37 1.08 -12.70 12.38
C VAL A 37 0.48 -12.11 13.65
N SER A 38 -0.33 -11.05 13.55
CA SER A 38 -1.03 -10.47 14.70
C SER A 38 -1.90 -11.49 15.43
N LEU A 39 -2.67 -12.29 14.68
CA LEU A 39 -3.47 -13.37 15.25
C LEU A 39 -2.61 -14.46 15.88
N TYR A 40 -1.44 -14.77 15.30
CA TYR A 40 -0.50 -15.74 15.84
C TYR A 40 0.18 -15.24 17.14
N GLU A 41 0.43 -13.95 17.25
CA GLU A 41 1.05 -13.31 18.42
C GLU A 41 0.06 -13.07 19.56
N GLU A 42 -1.26 -13.12 19.31
CA GLU A 42 -2.25 -12.95 20.38
C GLU A 42 -2.05 -13.92 21.53
N THR A 43 -1.94 -13.35 22.74
CA THR A 43 -1.65 -14.12 23.96
C THR A 43 -2.84 -14.99 24.35
N GLU A 44 -4.06 -14.47 24.15
CA GLU A 44 -5.30 -15.20 24.27
C GLU A 44 -5.95 -15.28 22.88
N LYS A 45 -6.07 -16.49 22.33
CA LYS A 45 -6.65 -16.66 21.00
C LYS A 45 -8.13 -16.29 21.04
N PRO A 46 -8.63 -15.47 20.09
CA PRO A 46 -10.03 -15.13 20.03
C PRO A 46 -10.85 -16.40 19.73
N ASP A 47 -12.02 -16.52 20.36
CA ASP A 47 -12.95 -17.62 20.13
C ASP A 47 -13.42 -17.67 18.66
N ASP A 48 -13.60 -16.50 18.02
CA ASP A 48 -13.87 -16.37 16.59
C ASP A 48 -12.67 -15.74 15.84
N ALA A 49 -11.77 -16.59 15.38
CA ALA A 49 -10.62 -16.19 14.56
C ALA A 49 -11.03 -15.57 13.22
N LEU A 50 -12.17 -15.95 12.64
CA LEU A 50 -12.62 -15.38 11.36
C LEU A 50 -13.12 -13.95 11.55
N GLU A 51 -13.80 -13.66 12.65
CA GLU A 51 -14.19 -12.29 13.00
C GLU A 51 -12.96 -11.40 13.25
N TYR A 52 -11.96 -11.91 13.96
CA TYR A 52 -10.69 -11.20 14.16
C TYR A 52 -10.05 -10.82 12.82
N VAL A 53 -9.92 -11.77 11.89
CA VAL A 53 -9.34 -11.51 10.57
C VAL A 53 -10.15 -10.48 9.78
N ARG A 54 -11.49 -10.55 9.80
CA ARG A 54 -12.36 -9.58 9.12
C ARG A 54 -12.16 -8.16 9.64
N LYS A 55 -12.12 -7.97 10.96
CA LYS A 55 -11.94 -6.65 11.58
C LYS A 55 -10.56 -6.07 11.28
N ASN A 56 -9.52 -6.87 11.46
CA ASN A 56 -8.15 -6.40 11.31
C ASN A 56 -7.78 -6.14 9.84
N LEU A 57 -8.30 -6.91 8.88
CA LEU A 57 -8.13 -6.60 7.46
C LEU A 57 -8.79 -5.27 7.06
N GLY A 58 -10.02 -5.02 7.54
CA GLY A 58 -10.71 -3.75 7.29
C GLY A 58 -9.97 -2.54 7.89
N GLY A 59 -9.46 -2.67 9.11
CA GLY A 59 -8.67 -1.61 9.75
C GLY A 59 -7.36 -1.31 9.01
N ILE A 60 -6.68 -2.32 8.47
CA ILE A 60 -5.47 -2.12 7.66
C ILE A 60 -5.79 -1.38 6.37
N THR A 61 -6.90 -1.71 5.69
CA THR A 61 -7.26 -1.01 4.45
C THR A 61 -7.58 0.47 4.70
N ASP A 62 -8.27 0.77 5.79
CA ASP A 62 -8.61 2.15 6.14
C ASP A 62 -7.36 2.97 6.50
N ALA A 63 -6.46 2.40 7.30
CA ALA A 63 -5.20 3.04 7.68
C ALA A 63 -4.28 3.31 6.46
N VAL A 64 -4.25 2.39 5.49
CA VAL A 64 -3.49 2.58 4.24
C VAL A 64 -4.07 3.73 3.42
N LEU A 65 -5.40 3.80 3.26
CA LEU A 65 -6.07 4.89 2.53
C LEU A 65 -5.85 6.26 3.21
N GLU A 66 -5.94 6.32 4.53
CA GLU A 66 -5.64 7.52 5.31
C GLU A 66 -4.18 7.95 5.12
N THR A 67 -3.24 7.00 5.20
CA THR A 67 -1.81 7.29 5.00
C THR A 67 -1.51 7.86 3.62
N GLU A 68 -2.11 7.30 2.56
CA GLU A 68 -1.93 7.80 1.19
C GLU A 68 -2.54 9.19 1.01
N THR A 69 -3.69 9.44 1.64
CA THR A 69 -4.33 10.77 1.64
C THR A 69 -3.42 11.80 2.33
N LEU A 70 -2.92 11.49 3.53
CA LEU A 70 -2.01 12.36 4.27
C LEU A 70 -0.69 12.63 3.53
N ARG A 71 -0.14 11.63 2.83
CA ARG A 71 1.06 11.82 2.00
C ARG A 71 0.82 12.82 0.87
N LYS A 72 -0.33 12.73 0.21
CA LYS A 72 -0.69 13.64 -0.87
C LYS A 72 -0.85 15.08 -0.35
N GLU A 73 -1.55 15.25 0.75
CA GLU A 73 -1.72 16.56 1.40
C GLU A 73 -0.38 17.17 1.84
N LEU A 74 0.52 16.34 2.38
CA LEU A 74 1.88 16.77 2.76
C LEU A 74 2.66 17.30 1.55
N GLU A 75 2.57 16.62 0.41
CA GLU A 75 3.26 17.02 -0.81
C GLU A 75 2.70 18.35 -1.34
N GLU A 76 1.37 18.49 -1.38
CA GLU A 76 0.69 19.73 -1.80
C GLU A 76 1.06 20.91 -0.89
N ALA A 77 1.10 20.69 0.43
CA ALA A 77 1.53 21.69 1.40
C ALA A 77 2.99 22.10 1.19
N ARG A 78 3.89 21.13 0.93
CA ARG A 78 5.30 21.40 0.64
C ARG A 78 5.48 22.21 -0.65
N MET A 79 4.76 21.86 -1.71
CA MET A 79 4.77 22.63 -2.96
C MET A 79 4.30 24.08 -2.73
N THR A 80 3.25 24.26 -1.94
CA THR A 80 2.73 25.59 -1.59
C THR A 80 3.75 26.40 -0.81
N ILE A 81 4.40 25.80 0.19
CA ILE A 81 5.46 26.44 0.97
C ILE A 81 6.61 26.88 0.05
N THR A 82 7.06 26.03 -0.87
CA THR A 82 8.12 26.39 -1.82
C THR A 82 7.71 27.58 -2.69
N SER A 83 6.51 27.55 -3.28
CA SER A 83 6.02 28.66 -4.11
C SER A 83 5.89 29.97 -3.34
N LEU A 84 5.41 29.91 -2.09
CA LEU A 84 5.30 31.10 -1.25
C LEU A 84 6.67 31.66 -0.85
N LYS A 85 7.64 30.80 -0.55
CA LYS A 85 9.02 31.22 -0.27
C LYS A 85 9.67 31.90 -1.48
N GLU A 86 9.48 31.37 -2.68
CA GLU A 86 9.98 32.01 -3.91
C GLU A 86 9.36 33.39 -4.14
N LYS A 87 8.05 33.53 -3.92
CA LYS A 87 7.36 34.82 -4.01
C LYS A 87 7.89 35.80 -2.97
N LEU A 88 8.10 35.37 -1.73
CA LEU A 88 8.61 36.21 -0.65
C LEU A 88 9.99 36.79 -1.01
N VAL A 89 10.91 35.93 -1.47
CA VAL A 89 12.25 36.37 -1.90
C VAL A 89 12.16 37.40 -3.01
N LYS A 90 11.25 37.21 -3.98
CA LYS A 90 11.04 38.17 -5.06
C LYS A 90 10.54 39.53 -4.55
N TYR A 91 9.57 39.54 -3.64
CA TYR A 91 9.07 40.78 -3.04
C TYR A 91 10.15 41.52 -2.22
N GLU A 92 10.95 40.80 -1.43
CA GLU A 92 12.05 41.38 -0.65
C GLU A 92 13.15 41.97 -1.56
N SER A 93 13.41 41.35 -2.73
CA SER A 93 14.35 41.91 -3.70
C SER A 93 13.83 43.15 -4.43
N ASP A 94 12.51 43.29 -4.56
CA ASP A 94 11.88 44.45 -5.19
C ASP A 94 11.72 45.64 -4.21
N GLU A 95 11.50 45.39 -2.91
CA GLU A 95 11.45 46.46 -1.86
C GLU A 95 12.82 47.08 -1.54
N GLY A 96 13.93 46.38 -1.78
CA GLY A 96 15.28 46.91 -1.54
C GLY A 96 15.84 47.79 -2.67
N ALA A 97 15.07 48.00 -3.74
CA ALA A 97 15.49 48.72 -4.95
C ALA A 97 14.86 50.12 -5.12
N GLU A 98 14.03 50.57 -4.18
CA GLU A 98 13.50 51.95 -4.07
C GLU A 98 14.24 52.76 -2.99
#